data_AF-A0AAV2IAA1-F1
#
_entry.id   AF-A0AAV2IAA1-F1
#
_cell.length_a   1.000
_cell.length_b   1.000
_cell.length_c   1.000
_cell.angle_alpha   90.00
_cell.angle_beta   90.00
_cell.angle_gamma   90.00
#
_symmetry.space_group_name_H-M   'P 1'
#
loop_
_entity.id
_entity.type
_entity.pdbx_description
1 polymer ?
#
loop_
_entity_poly.entity_id
_entity_poly.type
_entity_poly.pdbx_seq_one_letter_code
_entity_poly.pdbx_strand_id
1 'polypeptide(L)'
;VLHKSFAHIIVPPMDDVVYSVEGDFNIGVIVSISSHERTRICGTNLPINALMMVEVVEVIVYAITQINLDKTLLPNMKLGFVILDACKKTQAAVFQAMRFLPQSNPDDYKVSNTPGLLHSFDVIGVIGTDESHTTIPVSHLLG
;
A
#
# COMPACT_ATOMS: atom_id res chain seq x y z
N VAL A 1 -23.00 -6.48 26.84
CA VAL A 1 -21.90 -7.19 26.16
C VAL A 1 -21.84 -6.68 24.73
N LEU A 2 -20.88 -5.82 24.40
CA LEU A 2 -20.69 -5.34 23.03
C LEU A 2 -20.20 -6.51 22.18
N HIS A 3 -21.03 -7.00 21.27
CA HIS A 3 -20.57 -7.93 20.23
C HIS A 3 -19.68 -7.13 19.28
N LYS A 4 -18.37 -7.37 19.34
CA LYS A 4 -17.47 -6.96 18.26
C LYS A 4 -17.65 -7.96 17.12
N SER A 5 -18.18 -7.49 15.99
CA SER A 5 -18.14 -8.25 14.75
C SER A 5 -16.76 -8.06 14.13
N PHE A 6 -16.05 -9.16 13.94
CA PHE A 6 -14.76 -9.17 13.25
C PHE A 6 -15.00 -9.50 11.78
N ALA A 7 -14.41 -8.70 10.88
CA ALA A 7 -14.45 -8.96 9.45
C ALA A 7 -13.00 -9.12 8.96
N HIS A 8 -12.65 -10.32 8.54
CA HIS A 8 -11.38 -10.59 7.89
C HIS A 8 -11.61 -10.69 6.37
N ILE A 9 -10.81 -9.95 5.60
CA ILE A 9 -10.87 -10.01 4.15
C ILE A 9 -9.92 -11.11 3.69
N ILE A 10 -10.49 -12.17 3.12
CA ILE A 10 -9.74 -13.27 2.52
C ILE A 10 -9.68 -13.02 1.02
N VAL A 11 -8.47 -12.83 0.50
CA VAL A 11 -8.19 -12.68 -0.92
C VAL A 11 -7.33 -13.84 -1.42
N PRO A 12 -7.28 -14.11 -2.73
CA PRO A 12 -6.24 -14.96 -3.29
C PRO A 12 -4.86 -14.47 -2.81
N PRO A 13 -3.89 -15.37 -2.55
CA PRO A 13 -2.55 -14.98 -2.14
C PRO A 13 -2.01 -13.91 -3.09
N MET A 14 -1.71 -12.74 -2.53
CA MET A 14 -1.19 -11.62 -3.31
C MET A 14 0.26 -11.88 -3.75
N ASP A 15 1.01 -12.65 -2.94
CA ASP A 15 2.45 -12.94 -3.10
C ASP A 15 3.25 -11.66 -3.45
N ASP A 16 2.79 -10.52 -2.94
CA ASP A 16 3.30 -9.21 -3.29
C ASP A 16 4.46 -8.81 -2.38
N VAL A 17 5.39 -8.06 -2.95
CA VAL A 17 6.51 -7.49 -2.20
C VAL A 17 6.05 -6.15 -1.64
N VAL A 18 6.03 -6.04 -0.32
CA VAL A 18 5.73 -4.80 0.39
C VAL A 18 7.04 -4.08 0.68
N TYR A 19 7.14 -2.82 0.28
CA TYR A 19 8.24 -1.96 0.71
C TYR A 19 7.73 -0.95 1.74
N SER A 20 8.14 -1.13 3.00
CA SER A 20 7.66 -0.31 4.11
C SER A 20 8.76 0.05 5.09
N VAL A 21 8.66 1.26 5.63
CA VAL A 21 9.47 1.74 6.75
C VAL A 21 8.51 2.37 7.76
N GLU A 22 8.52 1.88 8.99
CA GLU A 22 7.66 2.42 10.05
C GLU A 22 8.13 3.80 10.51
N GLY A 23 7.17 4.69 10.74
CA GLY A 23 7.30 5.97 11.42
C GLY A 23 6.16 6.18 12.42
N ASP A 24 6.16 7.35 13.06
CA ASP A 24 5.06 7.79 13.93
C ASP A 24 3.76 7.95 13.14
N PHE A 25 3.89 8.34 11.87
CA PHE A 25 2.81 8.33 10.88
C PHE A 25 3.31 7.69 9.60
N ASN A 26 2.50 6.86 8.94
CA ASN A 26 2.87 6.24 7.67
C ASN A 26 2.01 6.76 6.53
N ILE A 27 2.61 6.98 5.37
CA ILE A 27 1.90 7.27 4.12
C ILE A 27 1.77 5.98 3.30
N GLY A 28 0.55 5.67 2.87
CA GLY A 28 0.29 4.61 1.90
C GLY A 28 0.61 5.08 0.49
N VAL A 29 1.17 4.21 -0.33
CA VAL A 29 1.47 4.49 -1.73
C VAL A 29 1.05 3.30 -2.56
N ILE A 30 0.29 3.54 -3.62
CA ILE A 30 -0.11 2.51 -4.58
C ILE A 30 0.43 2.90 -5.95
N VAL A 31 1.28 2.05 -6.52
CA VAL A 31 1.93 2.27 -7.83
C VAL A 31 1.89 0.99 -8.66
N SER A 32 2.01 1.08 -9.98
CA SER A 32 2.03 -0.09 -10.86
C SER A 32 3.42 -0.38 -11.42
N ILE A 33 4.21 -1.17 -10.67
CA ILE A 33 5.61 -1.46 -11.00
C ILE A 33 5.69 -2.66 -11.95
N SER A 34 5.04 -3.76 -11.59
CA SER A 34 5.05 -4.99 -12.39
C SER A 34 3.86 -5.08 -13.36
N SER A 35 3.87 -6.08 -14.22
CA SER A 35 2.70 -6.47 -15.02
C SER A 35 1.95 -7.61 -14.34
N HIS A 36 0.63 -7.65 -14.47
CA HIS A 36 -0.17 -8.77 -14.01
C HIS A 36 0.26 -10.10 -14.68
N GLU A 37 -0.05 -11.24 -14.05
CA GLU A 37 0.09 -12.56 -14.66
C GLU A 37 -1.25 -13.34 -14.59
N ARG A 38 -1.41 -14.41 -15.38
CA ARG A 38 -2.63 -15.23 -15.30
C ARG A 38 -2.71 -16.06 -14.01
N THR A 39 -1.56 -16.41 -13.46
CA THR A 39 -1.40 -17.34 -12.33
C THR A 39 -1.24 -16.62 -10.99
N ARG A 40 -0.84 -15.35 -11.00
CA ARG A 40 -0.61 -14.50 -9.82
C ARG A 40 -1.21 -13.12 -10.04
N ILE A 41 -1.61 -12.45 -8.96
CA ILE A 41 -2.21 -11.11 -9.06
C ILE A 41 -1.22 -10.16 -9.74
N CYS A 42 0.01 -10.11 -9.23
CA CYS A 42 1.13 -9.40 -9.84
C CYS A 42 2.21 -10.41 -10.29
N GLY A 43 2.70 -10.25 -11.51
CA GLY A 43 3.74 -11.09 -12.09
C GLY A 43 5.14 -10.56 -11.78
N THR A 44 6.18 -11.31 -12.13
CA THR A 44 7.58 -10.87 -11.98
C THR A 44 8.08 -10.03 -13.16
N ASN A 45 7.26 -9.86 -14.20
CA ASN A 45 7.62 -9.12 -15.40
C ASN A 45 7.55 -7.62 -15.14
N LEU A 46 8.70 -6.95 -15.30
CA LEU A 46 8.78 -5.50 -15.31
C LEU A 46 8.52 -5.02 -16.75
N PRO A 47 7.40 -4.31 -17.02
CA PRO A 47 7.15 -3.75 -18.33
C PRO A 47 8.25 -2.72 -18.69
N ILE A 48 8.40 -2.37 -19.97
CA ILE A 48 9.44 -1.44 -20.43
C ILE A 48 9.36 -0.08 -19.70
N ASN A 49 8.15 0.34 -19.29
CA ASN A 49 7.91 1.56 -18.54
C ASN A 49 8.09 1.40 -17.01
N ALA A 50 8.45 0.22 -16.51
CA ALA A 50 8.66 -0.03 -15.08
C ALA A 50 9.81 0.79 -14.51
N LEU A 51 10.84 1.08 -15.32
CA LEU A 51 11.94 1.96 -14.93
C LEU A 51 11.43 3.30 -14.39
N MET A 52 10.42 3.88 -15.03
CA MET A 52 9.79 5.13 -14.59
C MET A 52 9.09 4.98 -13.23
N MET A 53 8.42 3.86 -12.97
CA MET A 53 7.74 3.65 -11.69
C MET A 53 8.70 3.30 -10.56
N VAL A 54 9.80 2.61 -10.86
CA VAL A 54 10.89 2.40 -9.89
C VAL A 54 11.51 3.75 -9.52
N GLU A 55 11.73 4.65 -10.48
CA GLU A 55 12.18 6.02 -10.20
C GLU A 55 11.20 6.79 -9.31
N VAL A 56 9.89 6.65 -9.54
CA VAL A 56 8.86 7.28 -8.67
C VAL A 56 8.95 6.74 -7.23
N VAL A 57 9.15 5.44 -7.04
CA VAL A 57 9.37 4.85 -5.72
C VAL A 57 10.58 5.45 -5.03
N GLU A 58 11.72 5.54 -5.73
CA GLU A 58 12.94 6.15 -5.19
C GLU A 58 12.73 7.64 -4.84
N VAL A 59 12.00 8.39 -5.67
CA VAL A 59 11.67 9.79 -5.39
C VAL A 59 10.82 9.94 -4.14
N ILE A 60 9.84 9.06 -3.92
CA ILE A 60 9.02 9.07 -2.70
C ILE A 60 9.88 8.78 -1.47
N VAL A 61 10.72 7.75 -1.53
CA VAL A 61 11.64 7.38 -0.44
C VAL A 61 12.61 8.52 -0.14
N TYR A 62 13.16 9.14 -1.19
CA TYR A 62 14.03 10.31 -1.06
C TYR A 62 13.30 11.48 -0.42
N ALA A 63 12.08 11.82 -0.88
CA ALA A 63 11.30 12.92 -0.35
C ALA A 63 10.99 12.74 1.14
N ILE A 64 10.56 11.53 1.55
CA ILE A 64 10.32 11.21 2.97
C ILE A 64 11.61 11.30 3.77
N THR A 65 12.72 10.85 3.22
CA THR A 65 14.04 10.98 3.87
C THR A 65 14.41 12.45 4.07
N GLN A 66 14.19 13.31 3.07
CA GLN A 66 14.44 14.75 3.21
C GLN A 66 13.53 15.41 4.25
N ILE A 67 12.24 15.05 4.28
CA ILE A 67 11.30 15.54 5.30
C ILE A 67 11.79 15.16 6.70
N ASN A 68 12.20 13.91 6.92
CA ASN A 68 12.70 13.44 8.22
C ASN A 68 14.03 14.10 8.65
N LEU A 69 14.82 14.63 7.71
CA LEU A 69 16.07 15.35 7.99
C LEU A 69 15.85 16.84 8.26
N ASP A 70 14.75 17.42 7.75
CA ASP A 70 14.41 18.82 7.91
C ASP A 70 13.84 19.09 9.30
N LYS A 71 14.59 19.82 10.13
CA LYS A 71 14.18 20.16 11.50
C LYS A 71 13.02 21.16 11.58
N THR A 72 12.61 21.75 10.45
CA THR A 72 11.50 22.71 10.37
C THR A 72 10.18 22.05 9.96
N LEU A 73 10.23 20.86 9.36
CA LEU A 73 9.07 20.11 8.90
C LEU A 73 8.90 18.86 9.77
N LEU A 74 7.75 18.72 10.44
CA LEU A 74 7.46 17.61 11.36
C LEU A 74 8.54 17.38 12.45
N PRO A 75 8.89 18.42 13.24
CA PRO A 75 9.94 18.28 14.25
C PRO A 75 9.58 17.23 15.30
N ASN A 76 10.55 16.36 15.62
CA ASN A 76 10.40 15.25 16.56
C ASN A 76 9.40 14.17 16.14
N MET A 77 9.04 14.10 14.86
CA MET A 77 8.21 13.05 14.30
C MET A 77 8.94 12.41 13.12
N LYS A 78 8.79 11.09 12.97
CA LYS A 78 9.30 10.33 11.83
C LYS A 78 8.14 9.96 10.93
N LEU A 79 8.22 10.37 9.67
CA LEU A 79 7.32 9.92 8.62
C LEU A 79 7.82 8.58 8.06
N GLY A 80 6.94 7.59 8.07
CA GLY A 80 7.11 6.29 7.45
C GLY A 80 6.30 6.17 6.17
N PHE A 81 6.37 4.99 5.55
CA PHE A 81 5.60 4.70 4.34
C PHE A 81 5.33 3.20 4.18
N VAL A 82 4.32 2.91 3.35
CA VAL A 82 4.03 1.57 2.84
C VAL A 82 3.74 1.69 1.35
N ILE A 83 4.56 1.07 0.51
CA ILE A 83 4.44 1.09 -0.95
C ILE A 83 3.99 -0.28 -1.43
N LEU A 84 2.88 -0.30 -2.17
CA LEU A 84 2.21 -1.50 -2.66
C LEU A 84 2.08 -1.48 -4.19
N ASP A 85 2.33 -2.63 -4.82
CA ASP A 85 2.21 -2.79 -6.27
C ASP A 85 0.77 -3.17 -6.67
N ALA A 86 0.21 -2.42 -7.62
CA ALA A 86 -1.11 -2.66 -8.22
C ALA A 86 -1.02 -3.36 -9.59
N CYS A 87 0.18 -3.59 -10.12
CA CYS A 87 0.47 -4.35 -11.33
C CYS A 87 -0.45 -4.05 -12.54
N LYS A 88 -0.85 -2.79 -12.69
CA LYS A 88 -1.76 -2.28 -13.73
C LYS A 88 -3.12 -2.98 -13.77
N LYS A 89 -3.60 -3.50 -12.64
CA LYS A 89 -4.86 -4.23 -12.55
C LYS A 89 -5.76 -3.60 -11.51
N THR A 90 -6.94 -3.14 -11.93
CA THR A 90 -7.93 -2.51 -11.06
C THR A 90 -8.25 -3.32 -9.81
N GLN A 91 -8.41 -4.64 -9.93
CA GLN A 91 -8.69 -5.51 -8.78
C GLN A 91 -7.54 -5.51 -7.77
N ALA A 92 -6.30 -5.56 -8.26
CA ALA A 92 -5.13 -5.50 -7.39
C ALA A 92 -5.06 -4.15 -6.67
N ALA A 93 -5.26 -3.03 -7.39
CA ALA A 93 -5.31 -1.69 -6.81
C ALA A 93 -6.35 -1.58 -5.68
N VAL A 94 -7.56 -2.12 -5.90
CA VAL A 94 -8.64 -2.14 -4.89
C VAL A 94 -8.25 -3.00 -3.68
N PHE A 95 -7.66 -4.18 -3.88
CA PHE A 95 -7.18 -5.00 -2.77
C PHE A 95 -6.07 -4.32 -1.98
N GLN A 96 -5.12 -3.64 -2.65
CA GLN A 96 -4.10 -2.86 -1.96
C GLN A 96 -4.72 -1.70 -1.17
N ALA A 97 -5.71 -0.99 -1.74
CA ALA A 97 -6.43 0.07 -1.03
C ALA A 97 -7.19 -0.45 0.20
N MET A 98 -7.77 -1.67 0.15
CA MET A 98 -8.41 -2.29 1.31
C MET A 98 -7.44 -2.50 2.49
N ARG A 99 -6.13 -2.64 2.22
CA ARG A 99 -5.10 -2.78 3.27
C ARG A 99 -4.88 -1.48 4.04
N PHE A 100 -5.24 -0.35 3.46
CA PHE A 100 -5.14 0.97 4.08
C PHE A 100 -6.42 1.41 4.78
N LEU A 101 -7.48 0.61 4.75
CA LEU A 101 -8.69 0.92 5.49
C LEU A 101 -8.44 0.79 7.01
N PRO A 102 -8.99 1.71 7.81
CA PRO A 102 -8.84 1.67 9.26
C PRO A 102 -9.48 0.40 9.83
N GLN A 103 -8.72 -0.32 10.66
CA GLN A 103 -9.18 -1.53 11.34
C GLN A 103 -9.57 -1.20 12.77
N SER A 104 -10.66 -1.82 13.22
CA SER A 104 -11.17 -1.64 14.58
C SER A 104 -10.34 -2.35 15.65
N ASN A 105 -9.51 -3.31 15.25
CA ASN A 105 -8.67 -4.10 16.14
C ASN A 105 -7.17 -3.86 15.82
N PRO A 106 -6.36 -3.42 16.79
CA PRO A 106 -4.92 -3.24 16.60
C PRO A 106 -4.19 -4.51 16.15
N ASP A 107 -4.70 -5.70 16.47
CA ASP A 107 -4.11 -6.96 16.05
C ASP A 107 -4.21 -7.21 14.53
N ASP A 108 -5.14 -6.55 13.83
CA ASP A 108 -5.32 -6.70 12.38
C ASP A 108 -4.17 -6.07 11.58
N TYR A 109 -3.41 -5.17 12.21
CA TYR A 109 -2.19 -4.58 11.64
C TYR A 109 -0.95 -5.45 11.85
N LYS A 110 -1.03 -6.49 12.70
CA LYS A 110 0.07 -7.43 12.87
C LYS A 110 0.15 -8.34 11.65
N VAL A 111 1.37 -8.64 11.21
CA VAL A 111 1.59 -9.58 10.11
C VAL A 111 1.03 -10.94 10.52
N SER A 112 0.03 -11.42 9.79
CA SER A 112 -0.53 -12.75 9.98
C SER A 112 0.13 -13.75 9.05
N ASN A 113 0.47 -14.92 9.57
CA ASN A 113 1.00 -16.04 8.78
C ASN A 113 -0.11 -16.88 8.12
N THR A 114 -1.37 -16.48 8.24
CA THR A 114 -2.49 -17.18 7.59
C THR A 114 -2.53 -16.86 6.10
N PRO A 115 -2.36 -17.86 5.21
CA PRO A 115 -2.39 -17.65 3.76
C PRO A 115 -3.70 -17.01 3.30
N GLY A 116 -3.61 -15.98 2.45
CA GLY A 116 -4.77 -15.30 1.89
C GLY A 116 -5.45 -14.30 2.82
N LEU A 117 -5.02 -14.16 4.08
CA LEU A 117 -5.47 -13.04 4.91
C LEU A 117 -4.79 -11.76 4.43
N LEU A 118 -5.61 -10.76 4.11
CA LEU A 118 -5.13 -9.46 3.68
C LEU A 118 -4.52 -8.71 4.88
N HIS A 119 -3.20 -8.49 4.87
CA HIS A 119 -2.50 -7.77 5.94
C HIS A 119 -2.75 -6.25 5.83
N SER A 120 -3.24 -5.63 6.91
CA SER A 120 -3.55 -4.19 6.96
C SER A 120 -2.37 -3.35 7.42
N PHE A 121 -2.33 -2.10 6.97
CA PHE A 121 -1.34 -1.11 7.35
C PHE A 121 -2.01 0.15 7.87
N ASP A 122 -1.48 0.69 8.96
CA ASP A 122 -1.94 1.95 9.52
C ASP A 122 -1.29 3.11 8.76
N VAL A 123 -2.08 3.83 7.97
CA VAL A 123 -1.64 4.94 7.14
C VAL A 123 -2.55 6.14 7.31
N ILE A 124 -1.97 7.34 7.27
CA ILE A 124 -2.70 8.62 7.44
C ILE A 124 -3.18 9.24 6.13
N GLY A 125 -2.78 8.68 4.99
CA GLY A 125 -3.13 9.15 3.66
C GLY A 125 -2.53 8.25 2.59
N VAL A 126 -3.05 8.36 1.36
CA VAL A 126 -2.64 7.52 0.23
C VAL A 126 -2.22 8.37 -0.96
N ILE A 127 -1.05 8.06 -1.54
CA ILE A 127 -0.56 8.62 -2.80
C ILE A 127 -0.78 7.58 -3.91
N GLY A 128 -1.37 8.03 -5.02
CA GLY A 128 -1.62 7.18 -6.20
C GLY A 128 -3.12 6.96 -6.47
N THR A 129 -3.49 6.05 -7.37
CA THR A 129 -2.59 5.24 -8.21
C THR A 129 -2.00 6.03 -9.40
N ASP A 130 -1.14 5.42 -10.20
CA ASP A 130 -0.47 6.03 -11.36
C ASP A 130 -1.33 6.09 -12.64
N GLU A 131 -2.46 5.38 -12.70
CA GLU A 131 -3.39 5.39 -13.83
C GLU A 131 -4.83 5.73 -13.39
N SER A 132 -5.55 6.54 -14.17
CA SER A 132 -6.90 7.00 -13.77
C SER A 132 -7.89 5.85 -13.59
N HIS A 133 -7.78 4.80 -14.41
CA HIS A 133 -8.69 3.66 -14.38
C HIS A 133 -8.52 2.78 -13.12
N THR A 134 -7.36 2.82 -12.48
CA THR A 134 -7.11 2.21 -11.16
C THR A 134 -7.38 3.18 -10.02
N THR A 135 -7.16 4.49 -10.21
CA THR A 135 -7.39 5.51 -9.18
C THR A 135 -8.87 5.69 -8.86
N ILE A 136 -9.76 5.77 -9.86
CA ILE A 136 -11.21 5.99 -9.65
C ILE A 136 -11.81 5.00 -8.62
N PRO A 137 -11.68 3.68 -8.78
CA PRO A 137 -12.24 2.73 -7.82
C PRO A 137 -11.53 2.73 -6.47
N VAL A 138 -10.23 3.03 -6.42
CA VAL A 138 -9.48 3.20 -5.16
C VAL A 138 -10.01 4.40 -4.38
N SER A 139 -10.21 5.55 -5.03
CA SER A 139 -10.76 6.74 -4.39
C SER A 139 -12.16 6.49 -3.83
N HIS A 140 -13.05 5.84 -4.60
CA HIS A 140 -14.38 5.48 -4.08
C HIS A 140 -14.35 4.60 -2.83
N LEU A 141 -13.32 3.77 -2.65
CA LEU A 141 -13.16 2.93 -1.46
C LEU A 141 -12.64 3.74 -0.26
N LEU A 142 -11.68 4.63 -0.49
CA LEU A 142 -10.99 5.37 0.57
C LEU A 142 -11.77 6.61 1.06
N GLY A 143 -12.69 7.14 0.25
CA GLY A 143 -13.55 8.28 0.59
C GLY A 143 -13.10 9.58 -0.07
#